data_AF-A0A8X6LRB7-F1
#
_entry.id   AF-A0A8X6LRB7-F1
#
_cell.length_a   1.000
_cell.length_b   1.000
_cell.length_c   1.000
_cell.angle_alpha   90.00
_cell.angle_beta   90.00
_cell.angle_gamma   90.00
#
_symmetry.space_group_name_H-M   'P 1'
#
loop_
_entity.id
_entity.type
_entity.pdbx_description
1 polymer ?
#
loop_
_entity_poly.entity_id
_entity_poly.type
_entity_poly.pdbx_seq_one_letter_code
_entity_poly.pdbx_strand_id
1 'polypeptide(L)'
;MPKYYTWNQSSRRFIRRKQGKPVPGYTDVYSTDAIGRIYSVHPSNDECFYLRLLLVNVRGPTSFQQLRTVDGELCGSYREACQRLQLLENDAHWDQTLNDAVISLHAHQIRTLFSIIISTCFPSNPIDLWIKYKDYMCDDILYQIRNRMGNPNIQISEEIYNEALISIEDMCLIMSNKLLIQLGLTAPNRPMHDAFNQELHRERLYDLNTLKELIQTNLPLLNEQQKYVFETLMK
;
A
#
# COMPACT_ATOMS: atom_id res chain seq x y z
N MET A 1 13.13 -22.59 5.17
CA MET A 1 12.23 -23.76 5.34
C MET A 1 12.88 -24.76 6.31
N PRO A 2 12.14 -25.48 7.17
CA PRO A 2 12.77 -26.34 8.19
C PRO A 2 13.58 -27.50 7.59
N LYS A 3 14.85 -27.60 7.98
CA LYS A 3 15.82 -28.60 7.48
C LYS A 3 15.53 -30.02 7.97
N TYR A 4 15.05 -30.15 9.21
CA TYR A 4 14.85 -31.43 9.90
C TYR A 4 13.38 -31.84 10.08
N TYR A 5 12.45 -30.92 9.83
CA TYR A 5 11.01 -31.12 10.06
C TYR A 5 10.21 -30.87 8.78
N THR A 6 9.05 -31.51 8.67
CA THR A 6 8.06 -31.26 7.62
C THR A 6 6.69 -31.00 8.24
N TRP A 7 5.87 -30.17 7.59
CA TRP A 7 4.51 -29.93 8.02
C TRP A 7 3.61 -31.11 7.67
N ASN A 8 2.85 -31.60 8.65
CA ASN A 8 1.80 -32.59 8.43
C ASN A 8 0.43 -31.89 8.43
N GLN A 9 -0.22 -31.85 7.26
CA GLN A 9 -1.48 -31.14 7.03
C GLN A 9 -2.60 -31.62 7.96
N SER A 10 -2.75 -32.94 8.11
CA SER A 10 -3.85 -33.57 8.85
C SER A 10 -3.76 -33.33 10.36
N SER A 11 -2.55 -33.39 10.92
CA SER A 11 -2.30 -33.16 12.35
C SER A 11 -1.97 -31.71 12.70
N ARG A 12 -1.80 -30.83 11.69
CA ARG A 12 -1.39 -29.42 11.82
C ARG A 12 -0.16 -29.24 12.71
N ARG A 13 0.84 -30.11 12.55
CA ARG A 13 2.05 -30.12 13.36
C ARG A 13 3.28 -30.38 12.50
N PHE A 14 4.42 -29.83 12.93
CA PHE A 14 5.72 -30.22 12.41
C PHE A 14 6.12 -31.59 12.95
N ILE A 15 6.47 -32.50 12.04
CA ILE A 15 6.99 -33.82 12.36
C ILE A 15 8.41 -33.97 11.83
N ARG A 16 9.24 -34.80 12.47
CA ARG A 16 10.58 -35.11 11.96
C ARG A 16 10.48 -35.70 10.57
N ARG A 17 11.42 -35.34 9.71
CA ARG A 17 11.54 -35.93 8.38
C ARG A 17 11.92 -37.40 8.51
N LYS A 18 11.28 -38.23 7.67
CA LYS A 18 11.58 -39.66 7.54
C LYS A 18 12.46 -39.98 6.32
N GLN A 19 12.77 -38.97 5.51
CA GLN A 19 13.52 -39.08 4.26
C GLN A 19 14.51 -37.93 4.13
N GLY A 20 15.67 -38.18 3.54
CA GLY A 20 16.76 -37.21 3.36
C GLY A 20 18.14 -37.80 3.66
N LYS A 21 19.14 -36.94 3.82
CA LYS A 21 20.48 -37.32 4.30
C LYS A 21 20.43 -37.56 5.81
N PRO A 22 20.82 -38.75 6.31
CA PRO A 22 20.91 -39.00 7.75
C PRO A 22 21.90 -38.04 8.40
N VAL A 23 21.56 -37.51 9.56
CA VAL A 23 22.41 -36.57 10.30
C VAL A 23 23.41 -37.37 11.14
N PRO A 24 24.73 -37.18 10.98
CA PRO A 24 25.73 -37.88 11.78
C PRO A 24 25.51 -37.66 13.27
N GLY A 25 25.56 -38.74 14.06
CA GLY A 25 25.39 -38.69 15.53
C GLY A 25 23.95 -38.68 16.04
N TYR A 26 22.94 -38.67 15.17
CA TYR A 26 21.53 -38.70 15.58
C TYR A 26 20.75 -39.79 14.82
N THR A 27 20.30 -40.82 15.55
CA THR A 27 19.44 -41.87 15.00
C THR A 27 18.07 -41.32 14.63
N ASP A 28 17.54 -41.76 13.48
CA ASP A 28 16.23 -41.36 12.94
C ASP A 28 16.06 -39.85 12.66
N VAL A 29 17.16 -39.11 12.52
CA VAL A 29 17.12 -37.70 12.11
C VAL A 29 17.62 -37.58 10.68
N TYR A 30 16.72 -37.13 9.82
CA TYR A 30 17.00 -36.88 8.41
C TYR A 30 16.97 -35.38 8.12
N SER A 31 17.91 -34.93 7.29
CA SER A 31 17.98 -33.56 6.81
C SER A 31 17.84 -33.53 5.29
N THR A 32 17.26 -32.47 4.77
CA THR A 32 17.20 -32.24 3.32
C THR A 32 17.39 -30.76 3.04
N ASP A 33 17.99 -30.46 1.90
CA ASP A 33 18.15 -29.10 1.38
C ASP A 33 16.89 -28.69 0.59
N ALA A 34 15.72 -29.06 1.12
CA ALA A 34 14.45 -28.76 0.46
C ALA A 34 14.24 -27.24 0.41
N ILE A 35 14.15 -26.73 -0.81
CA ILE A 35 13.79 -25.34 -1.08
C ILE A 35 12.29 -25.19 -0.83
N GLY A 36 11.93 -24.38 0.15
CA GLY A 36 10.56 -23.99 0.38
C GLY A 36 10.12 -22.90 -0.56
N ARG A 37 8.95 -23.07 -1.17
CA ARG A 37 8.27 -21.96 -1.84
C ARG A 37 7.58 -21.12 -0.77
N ILE A 38 7.96 -19.84 -0.68
CA ILE A 38 7.24 -18.87 0.11
C ILE A 38 6.49 -17.99 -0.91
N TYR A 39 5.17 -18.02 -0.93
CA TYR A 39 4.35 -17.33 -1.95
C TYR A 39 4.54 -15.83 -1.94
N SER A 40 5.00 -15.20 -3.00
CA SER A 40 5.14 -13.73 -3.04
C SER A 40 3.85 -13.05 -2.57
N VAL A 41 3.98 -12.19 -1.56
CA VAL A 41 2.89 -11.36 -1.06
C VAL A 41 3.16 -9.96 -1.58
N HIS A 42 2.18 -9.35 -2.25
CA HIS A 42 2.31 -7.99 -2.73
C HIS A 42 2.26 -7.01 -1.53
N PRO A 43 3.05 -5.93 -1.49
CA PRO A 43 3.03 -4.93 -0.40
C PRO A 43 1.65 -4.32 -0.14
N SER A 44 0.76 -4.34 -1.13
CA SER A 44 -0.64 -3.92 -0.95
C SER A 44 -1.42 -4.77 0.05
N ASN A 45 -1.01 -6.02 0.28
CA ASN A 45 -1.54 -6.87 1.35
C ASN A 45 -0.71 -6.65 2.62
N ASP A 46 -0.91 -5.48 3.21
CA ASP A 46 -0.10 -4.87 4.27
C ASP A 46 0.23 -5.85 5.40
N GLU A 47 -0.79 -6.41 6.07
CA GLU A 47 -0.58 -7.35 7.17
C GLU A 47 0.19 -8.60 6.75
N CYS A 48 -0.20 -9.24 5.64
CA CYS A 48 0.44 -10.48 5.21
C CYS A 48 1.88 -10.25 4.74
N PHE A 49 2.15 -9.09 4.15
CA PHE A 49 3.48 -8.71 3.68
C PHE A 49 4.44 -8.55 4.87
N TYR A 50 4.08 -7.74 5.87
CA TYR A 50 4.94 -7.54 7.04
C TYR A 50 5.02 -8.77 7.93
N LEU A 51 3.93 -9.52 8.10
CA LEU A 51 3.97 -10.80 8.81
C LEU A 51 4.96 -11.76 8.15
N ARG A 52 4.93 -11.88 6.83
CA ARG A 52 5.89 -12.69 6.08
C ARG A 52 7.32 -12.19 6.29
N LEU A 53 7.54 -10.88 6.20
CA LEU A 53 8.86 -10.29 6.39
C LEU A 53 9.44 -10.62 7.77
N LEU A 54 8.62 -10.54 8.82
CA LEU A 54 9.00 -10.96 10.17
C LEU A 54 9.25 -12.46 10.26
N LEU A 55 8.40 -13.31 9.68
CA LEU A 55 8.58 -14.77 9.70
C LEU A 55 9.88 -15.23 9.00
N VAL A 56 10.39 -14.42 8.06
CA VAL A 56 11.65 -14.69 7.37
C VAL A 56 12.86 -14.27 8.21
N ASN A 57 12.76 -13.17 8.96
CA ASN A 57 13.89 -12.54 9.65
C ASN A 57 13.96 -12.88 11.16
N VAL A 58 12.82 -13.02 11.83
CA VAL A 58 12.72 -13.31 13.27
C VAL A 58 12.89 -14.82 13.51
N ARG A 59 13.87 -15.18 14.35
CA ARG A 59 14.19 -16.59 14.62
C ARG A 59 13.42 -17.14 15.80
N GLY A 60 12.76 -18.29 15.60
CA GLY A 60 12.10 -19.05 16.65
C GLY A 60 10.93 -18.39 17.38
N PRO A 61 10.10 -17.53 16.73
CA PRO A 61 8.92 -17.01 17.42
C PRO A 61 7.96 -18.16 17.75
N THR A 62 7.47 -18.19 18.98
CA THR A 62 6.51 -19.19 19.47
C THR A 62 5.07 -18.72 19.42
N SER A 63 4.84 -17.43 19.17
CA SER A 63 3.51 -16.83 19.02
C SER A 63 3.55 -15.61 18.10
N PHE A 64 2.38 -15.22 17.57
CA PHE A 64 2.23 -13.97 16.80
C PHE A 64 2.54 -12.72 17.62
N GLN A 65 2.28 -12.77 18.94
CA GLN A 65 2.64 -11.68 19.84
C GLN A 65 4.16 -11.53 19.92
N GLN A 66 4.90 -12.63 20.08
CA GLN A 66 6.36 -12.62 20.13
C GLN A 66 6.98 -12.14 18.81
N LEU A 67 6.34 -12.43 17.67
CA LEU A 67 6.73 -11.89 16.36
C LEU A 67 6.69 -10.35 16.30
N ARG A 68 5.81 -9.71 17.08
CA ARG A 68 5.69 -8.24 17.16
C ARG A 68 6.45 -7.64 18.34
N THR A 69 7.10 -8.46 19.16
CA THR A 69 7.87 -7.97 20.30
C THR A 69 9.30 -7.69 19.86
N VAL A 70 9.72 -6.42 19.92
CA VAL A 70 11.07 -5.97 19.57
C VAL A 70 11.66 -5.32 20.81
N ASP A 71 12.85 -5.75 21.22
CA ASP A 71 13.55 -5.26 22.43
C ASP A 71 12.72 -5.28 23.72
N GLY A 72 11.82 -6.26 23.85
CA GLY A 72 10.95 -6.44 25.01
C GLY A 72 9.64 -5.64 24.97
N GLU A 73 9.45 -4.77 23.97
CA GLU A 73 8.22 -4.00 23.78
C GLU A 73 7.34 -4.60 22.69
N LEU A 74 6.03 -4.67 22.96
CA LEU A 74 5.05 -5.15 22.00
C LEU A 74 4.64 -4.03 21.03
N CYS A 75 4.95 -4.19 19.75
CA CYS A 75 4.48 -3.30 18.70
C CYS A 75 2.97 -3.48 18.41
N GLY A 76 2.29 -2.40 18.05
CA GLY A 76 0.87 -2.39 17.72
C GLY A 76 0.55 -3.10 16.40
N SER A 77 1.49 -3.13 15.46
CA SER A 77 1.34 -3.75 14.13
C SER A 77 2.59 -4.55 13.72
N TYR A 78 2.44 -5.44 12.73
CA TYR A 78 3.59 -6.11 12.11
C TYR A 78 4.51 -5.12 11.38
N ARG A 79 3.94 -4.06 10.78
CA ARG A 79 4.69 -2.98 10.13
C ARG A 79 5.64 -2.29 11.12
N GLU A 80 5.13 -1.90 12.27
CA GLU A 80 5.92 -1.24 13.32
C GLU A 80 7.07 -2.14 13.80
N ALA A 81 6.81 -3.44 13.99
CA ALA A 81 7.87 -4.39 14.34
C ALA A 81 8.95 -4.47 13.24
N CYS A 82 8.56 -4.50 11.95
CA CYS A 82 9.50 -4.45 10.83
C CYS A 82 10.32 -3.15 10.81
N GLN A 83 9.69 -2.00 11.10
CA GLN A 83 10.37 -0.71 11.17
C GLN A 83 11.43 -0.71 12.28
N ARG A 84 11.08 -1.14 13.50
CA ARG A 84 12.04 -1.20 14.63
C ARG A 84 13.19 -2.17 14.37
N LEU A 85 12.92 -3.30 13.69
CA LEU A 85 13.94 -4.26 13.28
C LEU A 85 14.74 -3.81 12.03
N GLN A 86 14.47 -2.61 11.50
CA GLN A 86 15.12 -2.06 10.31
C GLN A 86 15.04 -2.99 9.09
N LEU A 87 13.92 -3.71 8.96
CA LEU A 87 13.66 -4.63 7.85
C LEU A 87 13.05 -3.94 6.63
N LEU A 88 12.60 -2.69 6.78
CA LEU A 88 12.06 -1.90 5.69
C LEU A 88 13.16 -1.05 5.05
N GLU A 89 12.98 -0.69 3.78
CA GLU A 89 13.93 0.15 3.07
C GLU A 89 14.04 1.53 3.71
N ASN A 90 15.25 2.10 3.70
CA ASN A 90 15.47 3.43 4.21
C ASN A 90 14.87 4.47 3.24
N ASP A 91 13.97 5.32 3.75
CA ASP A 91 13.32 6.37 2.97
C ASP A 91 14.27 7.51 2.56
N ALA A 92 15.57 7.43 2.85
CA ALA A 92 16.58 8.43 2.46
C ALA A 92 16.55 8.78 0.96
N HIS A 93 16.29 7.79 0.10
CA HIS A 93 16.17 8.03 -1.34
C HIS A 93 14.90 8.79 -1.71
N TRP A 94 13.77 8.53 -1.02
CA TRP A 94 12.54 9.31 -1.18
C TRP A 94 12.68 10.73 -0.64
N ASP A 95 13.40 10.87 0.47
CA ASP A 95 13.74 12.16 1.03
C ASP A 95 14.56 12.99 0.04
N GLN A 96 15.63 12.42 -0.51
CA GLN A 96 16.46 13.11 -1.51
C GLN A 96 15.68 13.43 -2.78
N THR A 97 14.83 12.50 -3.24
CA THR A 97 13.97 12.71 -4.41
C THR A 97 13.01 13.88 -4.22
N LEU A 98 12.37 13.99 -3.05
CA LEU A 98 11.47 15.11 -2.75
C LEU A 98 12.23 16.42 -2.53
N ASN A 99 13.42 16.36 -1.93
CA ASN A 99 14.29 17.52 -1.79
C ASN A 99 14.69 18.10 -3.15
N ASP A 100 15.07 17.26 -4.12
CA ASP A 100 15.41 17.69 -5.48
C ASP A 100 14.18 18.24 -6.22
N ALA A 101 13.01 17.63 -5.98
CA ALA A 101 11.74 18.10 -6.54
C ALA A 101 11.36 19.49 -6.04
N VAL A 102 11.54 19.79 -4.75
CA VAL A 102 11.25 21.12 -4.17
C VAL A 102 12.04 22.23 -4.86
N ILE A 103 13.26 21.94 -5.32
CA ILE A 103 14.11 22.91 -6.02
C ILE A 103 13.64 23.13 -7.47
N SER A 104 13.02 22.13 -8.08
CA SER A 104 12.86 22.06 -9.55
C SER A 104 11.41 22.03 -10.03
N LEU A 105 10.44 21.82 -9.15
CA LEU A 105 9.04 21.55 -9.49
C LEU A 105 8.08 22.49 -8.76
N HIS A 106 6.89 22.66 -9.33
CA HIS A 106 5.80 23.40 -8.69
C HIS A 106 5.06 22.53 -7.67
N ALA A 107 4.40 23.16 -6.69
CA ALA A 107 3.66 22.49 -5.62
C ALA A 107 2.74 21.34 -6.09
N HIS A 108 1.98 21.55 -7.17
CA HIS A 108 1.14 20.49 -7.76
C HIS A 108 1.94 19.27 -8.22
N GLN A 109 3.09 19.48 -8.88
CA GLN A 109 3.96 18.41 -9.36
C GLN A 109 4.62 17.67 -8.19
N ILE A 110 4.96 18.38 -7.11
CA ILE A 110 5.47 17.78 -5.87
C ILE A 110 4.38 16.89 -5.25
N ARG A 111 3.11 17.34 -5.19
CA ARG A 111 1.98 16.51 -4.75
C ARG A 111 1.83 15.26 -5.63
N THR A 112 1.92 15.39 -6.96
CA THR A 112 1.85 14.25 -7.87
C THR A 112 2.98 13.23 -7.62
N LEU A 113 4.22 13.71 -7.51
CA LEU A 113 5.37 12.85 -7.21
C LEU A 113 5.19 12.11 -5.87
N PHE A 114 4.77 12.84 -4.83
CA PHE A 114 4.48 12.26 -3.53
C PHE A 114 3.40 11.18 -3.61
N SER A 115 2.28 11.45 -4.30
CA SER A 115 1.22 10.48 -4.54
C SER A 115 1.73 9.21 -5.23
N ILE A 116 2.63 9.34 -6.21
CA ILE A 116 3.24 8.20 -6.91
C ILE A 116 4.10 7.38 -5.94
N ILE A 117 4.97 8.03 -5.17
CA ILE A 117 5.84 7.38 -4.18
C ILE A 117 5.00 6.56 -3.19
N ILE A 118 3.98 7.17 -2.57
CA ILE A 118 3.18 6.47 -1.57
C ILE A 118 2.30 5.36 -2.16
N SER A 119 1.84 5.51 -3.41
CA SER A 119 0.95 4.53 -4.06
C SER A 119 1.69 3.32 -4.64
N THR A 120 2.93 3.51 -5.09
CA THR A 120 3.65 2.52 -5.90
C THR A 120 4.92 2.00 -5.24
N CYS A 121 5.56 2.80 -4.39
CA CYS A 121 6.85 2.47 -3.79
C CYS A 121 6.75 2.05 -2.32
N PHE A 122 5.63 2.32 -1.66
CA PHE A 122 5.36 1.89 -0.28
C PHE A 122 6.46 2.31 0.72
N PRO A 123 6.74 3.62 0.87
CA PRO A 123 7.76 4.10 1.79
C PRO A 123 7.52 3.62 3.22
N SER A 124 8.60 3.46 3.96
CA SER A 124 8.58 2.94 5.32
C SER A 124 7.79 3.85 6.26
N ASN A 125 8.00 5.17 6.18
CA ASN A 125 7.32 6.20 6.94
C ASN A 125 6.84 7.39 6.06
N PRO A 126 5.67 7.26 5.40
CA PRO A 126 5.11 8.33 4.57
C PRO A 126 4.69 9.57 5.36
N ILE A 127 4.41 9.45 6.66
CA ILE A 127 4.02 10.58 7.52
C ILE A 127 5.19 11.53 7.71
N ASP A 128 6.39 11.01 7.94
CA ASP A 128 7.59 11.84 8.11
C ASP A 128 7.89 12.62 6.83
N LEU A 129 7.78 11.96 5.66
CA LEU A 129 7.93 12.63 4.36
C LEU A 129 6.87 13.72 4.18
N TRP A 130 5.60 13.44 4.50
CA TRP A 130 4.54 14.44 4.45
C TRP A 130 4.85 15.64 5.36
N ILE A 131 5.16 15.41 6.63
CA ILE A 131 5.45 16.48 7.60
C ILE A 131 6.62 17.35 7.12
N LYS A 132 7.64 16.75 6.52
CA LYS A 132 8.83 17.46 6.04
C LYS A 132 8.56 18.32 4.81
N TYR A 133 7.69 17.88 3.90
CA TYR A 133 7.50 18.53 2.59
C TYR A 133 6.14 19.21 2.37
N LYS A 134 5.20 19.10 3.32
CA LYS A 134 3.83 19.62 3.18
C LYS A 134 3.74 21.10 2.84
N ASP A 135 4.64 21.94 3.34
CA ASP A 135 4.62 23.39 3.10
C ASP A 135 4.84 23.67 1.61
N TYR A 136 5.86 23.05 1.00
CA TYR A 136 6.14 23.15 -0.44
C TYR A 136 5.03 22.57 -1.31
N MET A 137 4.29 21.59 -0.80
CA MET A 137 3.12 21.04 -1.47
C MET A 137 1.89 21.95 -1.37
N CYS A 138 1.91 23.02 -0.57
CA CYS A 138 0.76 23.89 -0.34
C CYS A 138 0.90 25.29 -0.96
N ASP A 139 2.06 25.63 -1.52
CA ASP A 139 2.36 27.00 -2.00
C ASP A 139 1.34 27.53 -3.01
N ASP A 140 0.91 26.70 -3.97
CA ASP A 140 -0.08 27.08 -4.98
C ASP A 140 -1.49 27.25 -4.38
N ILE A 141 -1.87 26.41 -3.42
CA ILE A 141 -3.15 26.49 -2.71
C ILE A 141 -3.19 27.77 -1.87
N LEU A 142 -2.12 28.07 -1.13
CA LEU A 142 -1.99 29.31 -0.37
C LEU A 142 -2.10 30.54 -1.29
N TYR A 143 -1.41 30.51 -2.43
CA TYR A 143 -1.49 31.59 -3.43
C TYR A 143 -2.91 31.80 -3.95
N GLN A 144 -3.62 30.71 -4.29
CA GLN A 144 -5.01 30.78 -4.74
C GLN A 144 -5.94 31.37 -3.66
N ILE A 145 -5.77 30.98 -2.40
CA ILE A 145 -6.58 31.50 -1.28
C ILE A 145 -6.32 32.99 -1.05
N ARG A 146 -5.05 33.42 -1.03
CA ARG A 146 -4.67 34.83 -0.89
C ARG A 146 -5.34 35.70 -1.96
N ASN A 147 -5.34 35.22 -3.21
CA ASN A 147 -5.97 35.92 -4.33
C ASN A 147 -7.49 35.95 -4.19
N ARG A 148 -8.11 34.83 -3.83
CA ARG A 148 -9.57 34.73 -3.66
C ARG A 148 -10.10 35.62 -2.54
N MET A 149 -9.35 35.72 -1.44
CA MET A 149 -9.72 36.51 -0.26
C MET A 149 -9.22 37.96 -0.31
N GLY A 150 -8.38 38.31 -1.30
CA GLY A 150 -7.76 39.62 -1.41
C GLY A 150 -6.85 39.99 -0.23
N ASN A 151 -6.32 38.99 0.50
CA ASN A 151 -5.52 39.20 1.70
C ASN A 151 -4.16 38.50 1.58
N PRO A 152 -3.06 39.24 1.36
CA PRO A 152 -1.72 38.65 1.22
C PRO A 152 -1.13 38.14 2.53
N ASN A 153 -1.67 38.53 3.69
CA ASN A 153 -1.13 38.18 5.00
C ASN A 153 -1.59 36.80 5.51
N ILE A 154 -2.45 36.10 4.76
CA ILE A 154 -2.88 34.74 5.10
C ILE A 154 -1.63 33.83 5.16
N GLN A 155 -1.49 33.10 6.26
CA GLN A 155 -0.44 32.10 6.44
C GLN A 155 -0.97 30.71 6.15
N ILE A 156 -0.07 29.75 5.99
CA ILE A 156 -0.45 28.34 5.93
C ILE A 156 -1.19 27.95 7.21
N SER A 157 -2.28 27.22 7.05
CA SER A 157 -3.13 26.71 8.13
C SER A 157 -3.45 25.23 7.93
N GLU A 158 -4.04 24.60 8.94
CA GLU A 158 -4.45 23.19 8.86
C GLU A 158 -5.47 22.93 7.75
N GLU A 159 -6.33 23.90 7.43
CA GLU A 159 -7.27 23.82 6.31
C GLU A 159 -6.52 23.72 4.96
N ILE A 160 -5.40 24.44 4.81
CA ILE A 160 -4.59 24.41 3.59
C ILE A 160 -3.88 23.06 3.45
N TYR A 161 -3.33 22.52 4.55
CA TYR A 161 -2.78 21.16 4.55
C TYR A 161 -3.85 20.12 4.21
N ASN A 162 -5.06 20.30 4.72
CA ASN A 162 -6.18 19.42 4.43
C ASN A 162 -6.56 19.42 2.94
N GLU A 163 -6.62 20.59 2.30
CA GLU A 163 -6.83 20.70 0.84
C GLU A 163 -5.74 19.98 0.04
N ALA A 164 -4.48 20.09 0.46
CA ALA A 164 -3.39 19.34 -0.16
C ALA A 164 -3.54 17.83 0.03
N LEU A 165 -3.94 17.37 1.23
CA LEU A 165 -4.22 15.95 1.49
C LEU A 165 -5.39 15.42 0.65
N ILE A 166 -6.46 16.21 0.46
CA ILE A 166 -7.58 15.87 -0.43
C ILE A 166 -7.06 15.67 -1.86
N SER A 167 -6.26 16.62 -2.36
CA SER A 167 -5.66 16.54 -3.69
C SER A 167 -4.77 15.31 -3.87
N ILE A 168 -3.94 14.98 -2.87
CA ILE A 168 -3.07 13.80 -2.87
C ILE A 168 -3.91 12.52 -2.84
N GLU A 169 -4.95 12.48 -2.01
CA GLU A 169 -5.86 11.34 -1.90
C GLU A 169 -6.58 11.07 -3.23
N ASP A 170 -7.03 12.12 -3.91
CA ASP A 170 -7.67 12.01 -5.23
C ASP A 170 -6.74 11.35 -6.25
N MET A 171 -5.46 11.76 -6.29
CA MET A 171 -4.45 11.15 -7.15
C MET A 171 -4.22 9.68 -6.78
N CYS A 172 -4.12 9.36 -5.49
CA CYS A 172 -3.90 7.98 -5.03
C CYS A 172 -5.05 7.05 -5.40
N LEU A 173 -6.29 7.56 -5.35
CA LEU A 173 -7.48 6.80 -5.70
C LEU A 173 -7.57 6.56 -7.20
N ILE A 174 -7.16 7.52 -8.02
CA ILE A 174 -7.04 7.32 -9.48
C ILE A 174 -5.97 6.27 -9.79
N MET A 175 -4.81 6.32 -9.13
CA MET A 175 -3.68 5.44 -9.46
C MET A 175 -3.82 4.02 -8.91
N SER A 176 -4.37 3.87 -7.70
CA SER A 176 -4.31 2.60 -6.96
C SER A 176 -5.63 2.21 -6.27
N ASN A 177 -6.67 3.04 -6.38
CA ASN A 177 -7.93 2.87 -5.67
C ASN A 177 -7.76 2.66 -4.15
N LYS A 178 -6.80 3.37 -3.55
CA LYS A 178 -6.53 3.33 -2.11
C LYS A 178 -6.68 4.70 -1.46
N LEU A 179 -7.28 4.69 -0.28
CA LEU A 179 -7.37 5.86 0.60
C LEU A 179 -6.01 6.14 1.25
N LEU A 180 -5.78 7.39 1.69
CA LEU A 180 -4.53 7.75 2.37
C LEU A 180 -4.28 6.94 3.64
N ILE A 181 -5.35 6.61 4.38
CA ILE A 181 -5.25 5.76 5.57
C ILE A 181 -4.69 4.36 5.26
N GLN A 182 -4.97 3.82 4.06
CA GLN A 182 -4.45 2.53 3.62
C GLN A 182 -3.01 2.62 3.11
N LEU A 183 -2.51 3.83 2.88
CA LEU A 183 -1.12 4.11 2.49
C LEU A 183 -0.27 4.55 3.68
N GLY A 184 -0.83 4.57 4.89
CA GLY A 184 -0.13 4.95 6.12
C GLY A 184 -0.09 6.46 6.37
N LEU A 185 -1.00 7.24 5.78
CA LEU A 185 -1.18 8.66 6.05
C LEU A 185 -2.49 8.93 6.82
N THR A 186 -2.67 10.15 7.32
CA THR A 186 -3.93 10.59 7.91
C THR A 186 -4.98 10.79 6.83
N ALA A 187 -6.22 10.34 7.10
CA ALA A 187 -7.34 10.61 6.21
C ALA A 187 -7.65 12.12 6.19
N PRO A 188 -7.89 12.73 5.01
CA PRO A 188 -8.29 14.13 4.94
C PRO A 188 -9.71 14.31 5.48
N ASN A 189 -9.96 15.50 6.03
CA ASN A 189 -11.29 15.92 6.45
C ASN A 189 -12.07 16.46 5.24
N ARG A 190 -12.94 15.64 4.66
CA ARG A 190 -13.79 16.04 3.53
C ARG A 190 -15.15 16.54 4.02
N PRO A 191 -15.63 17.71 3.55
CA PRO A 191 -17.03 18.08 3.73
C PRO A 191 -17.93 17.03 3.07
N MET A 192 -19.05 16.68 3.70
CA MET A 192 -19.93 15.58 3.28
C MET A 192 -20.43 15.70 1.83
N HIS A 193 -20.54 16.92 1.30
CA HIS A 193 -20.95 17.18 -0.07
C HIS A 193 -19.87 16.83 -1.12
N ASP A 194 -18.59 17.02 -0.80
CA ASP A 194 -17.48 16.76 -1.72
C ASP A 194 -17.17 15.27 -1.86
N ALA A 195 -17.35 14.50 -0.77
CA ALA A 195 -17.20 13.05 -0.80
C ALA A 195 -18.18 12.40 -1.81
N PHE A 196 -19.45 12.83 -1.81
CA PHE A 196 -20.47 12.32 -2.72
C PHE A 196 -20.20 12.71 -4.18
N ASN A 197 -19.79 13.96 -4.43
CA ASN A 197 -19.47 14.43 -5.78
C ASN A 197 -18.29 13.65 -6.37
N GLN A 198 -17.28 13.30 -5.58
CA GLN A 198 -16.14 12.54 -6.08
C GLN A 198 -16.48 11.08 -6.37
N GLU A 199 -17.27 10.42 -5.53
CA GLU A 199 -17.69 9.04 -5.77
C GLU A 199 -18.50 8.94 -7.07
N LEU A 200 -19.38 9.93 -7.31
CA LEU A 200 -20.08 10.12 -8.58
C LEU A 200 -19.12 10.38 -9.75
N HIS A 201 -18.06 11.18 -9.57
CA HIS A 201 -17.05 11.42 -10.60
C HIS A 201 -16.22 10.16 -10.90
N ARG A 202 -15.91 9.33 -9.89
CA ARG A 202 -15.24 8.03 -10.08
C ARG A 202 -16.10 7.05 -10.85
N GLU A 203 -17.38 6.96 -10.51
CA GLU A 203 -18.35 6.18 -11.28
C GLU A 203 -18.51 6.69 -12.72
N ARG A 204 -17.98 7.86 -13.09
CA ARG A 204 -18.06 8.41 -14.45
C ARG A 204 -16.74 8.38 -15.20
N LEU A 205 -15.63 8.01 -14.56
CA LEU A 205 -14.29 7.93 -15.16
C LEU A 205 -14.04 6.58 -15.86
N TYR A 206 -15.04 6.04 -16.57
CA TYR A 206 -14.79 4.88 -17.42
C TYR A 206 -14.14 5.30 -18.73
N ASP A 207 -13.17 4.50 -19.21
CA ASP A 207 -12.68 4.65 -20.58
C ASP A 207 -13.76 4.17 -21.56
N LEU A 208 -14.49 5.14 -22.12
CA LEU A 208 -15.56 4.89 -23.07
C LEU A 208 -15.08 4.19 -24.34
N ASN A 209 -13.81 4.35 -24.72
CA ASN A 209 -13.26 3.68 -25.90
C ASN A 209 -12.97 2.21 -25.59
N THR A 210 -12.34 1.92 -24.45
CA THR A 210 -12.13 0.55 -23.99
C THR A 210 -13.45 -0.19 -23.82
N LEU A 211 -14.47 0.45 -23.22
CA LEU A 211 -15.79 -0.15 -23.06
C LEU A 211 -16.48 -0.43 -24.41
N LYS A 212 -16.36 0.48 -25.38
CA LYS A 212 -16.89 0.28 -26.74
C LYS A 212 -16.20 -0.89 -27.45
N GLU A 213 -14.87 -0.99 -27.36
CA GLU A 213 -14.12 -2.10 -27.94
C GLU A 213 -14.49 -3.43 -27.27
N LEU A 214 -14.65 -3.43 -25.95
CA LEU A 214 -15.07 -4.60 -25.18
C LEU A 214 -16.47 -5.08 -25.60
N ILE A 215 -17.41 -4.15 -25.81
CA ILE A 215 -18.75 -4.46 -26.33
C ILE A 215 -18.66 -5.02 -27.75
N GLN A 216 -17.94 -4.37 -28.67
CA GLN A 216 -17.81 -4.83 -30.05
C GLN A 216 -17.21 -6.23 -30.16
N THR A 217 -16.24 -6.55 -29.29
CA THR A 217 -15.54 -7.83 -29.28
C THR A 217 -16.40 -8.95 -28.67
N ASN A 218 -17.12 -8.67 -27.58
CA ASN A 218 -17.81 -9.70 -26.80
C ASN A 218 -19.27 -9.92 -27.19
N LEU A 219 -19.94 -8.92 -27.77
CA LEU A 219 -21.35 -9.01 -28.16
C LEU A 219 -21.62 -10.10 -29.23
N PRO A 220 -20.72 -10.37 -30.20
CA PRO A 220 -20.84 -11.51 -31.11
C PRO A 220 -20.60 -12.88 -30.45
N LEU A 221 -19.96 -12.92 -29.28
CA LEU A 221 -19.61 -14.15 -28.56
C LEU A 221 -20.70 -14.59 -27.57
N LEU A 222 -21.76 -13.78 -27.39
CA LEU A 222 -22.85 -14.09 -26.47
C LEU A 222 -23.72 -15.23 -27.00
N ASN A 223 -24.11 -16.13 -26.11
CA ASN A 223 -25.15 -17.10 -26.42
C ASN A 223 -26.56 -16.45 -26.37
N GLU A 224 -27.56 -17.16 -26.89
CA GLU A 224 -28.95 -16.69 -26.99
C GLU A 224 -29.51 -16.14 -25.66
N GLN A 225 -29.24 -16.82 -24.54
CA GLN A 225 -29.73 -16.38 -23.22
C GLN A 225 -29.00 -15.13 -22.73
N GLN A 226 -27.69 -15.05 -22.92
CA GLN A 226 -26.88 -13.89 -22.54
C GLN A 226 -27.25 -12.66 -23.39
N LYS A 227 -27.49 -12.87 -24.69
CA LYS A 227 -27.90 -11.83 -25.62
C LYS A 227 -29.28 -11.28 -25.26
N TYR A 228 -30.24 -12.16 -24.95
CA TYR A 228 -31.56 -11.75 -24.47
C TYR A 228 -31.49 -10.88 -23.20
N VAL A 229 -30.69 -11.28 -22.20
CA VAL A 229 -30.50 -10.50 -20.97
C VAL A 229 -29.84 -9.15 -21.27
N PHE A 230 -28.79 -9.14 -22.11
CA PHE A 230 -28.08 -7.91 -22.50
C PHE A 230 -29.02 -6.90 -23.19
N GLU A 231 -29.80 -7.34 -24.18
CA GLU A 231 -30.76 -6.48 -24.89
C GLU A 231 -31.91 -5.99 -24.00
N THR A 232 -32.26 -6.73 -22.95
CA THR A 232 -33.29 -6.34 -21.98
C THR A 232 -32.79 -5.28 -21.00
N LEU A 233 -31.54 -5.38 -20.54
CA LEU A 233 -30.94 -4.44 -19.59
C LEU A 233 -30.49 -3.12 -20.22
N MET A 234 -30.19 -3.12 -21.53
CA MET A 234 -29.70 -1.94 -22.26
C MET A 234 -30.81 -1.10 -22.91
N LYS A 235 -32.09 -1.44 -22.69
CA LYS A 235 -33.27 -0.63 -23.05
C LYS A 235 -33.63 0.32 -21.91
#